data_AF-A0A2A4B3Q2-F1
#
_entry.id   AF-A0A2A4B3Q2-F1
#
_cell.length_a   1.000
_cell.length_b   1.000
_cell.length_c   1.000
_cell.angle_alpha   90.00
_cell.angle_beta   90.00
_cell.angle_gamma   90.00
#
_symmetry.space_group_name_H-M   'P 1'
#
loop_
_entity.id
_entity.type
_entity.pdbx_description
1 polymer ?
#
loop_
_entity_poly.entity_id
_entity_poly.type
_entity_poly.pdbx_seq_one_letter_code
_entity_poly.pdbx_strand_id
1 'polypeptide(L)'
;MPSLAAERGWPVRADHCFQRILLDNAFGGVWYDFVARRPAYAHADDAALARAVALGEQALAGDMDLTELNRRSLAWRRARPS
;
A
#
# COMPACT_ATOMS: atom_id res chain seq x y z
N MET A 1 -6.11 7.25 -6.48
CA MET A 1 -5.13 8.34 -6.62
C MET A 1 -4.32 8.30 -7.94
N PRO A 2 -4.92 8.15 -9.14
CA PRO A 2 -4.12 8.11 -10.37
C PRO A 2 -3.68 9.50 -10.86
N SER A 3 -4.52 10.52 -10.65
CA SER A 3 -4.28 11.89 -11.12
C SER A 3 -3.09 12.55 -10.41
N LEU A 4 -2.99 12.41 -9.08
CA LEU A 4 -1.86 12.93 -8.30
C LEU A 4 -0.53 12.24 -8.61
N ALA A 5 -0.55 11.01 -9.11
CA ALA A 5 0.67 10.27 -9.40
C ALA A 5 1.52 10.95 -10.49
N ALA A 6 0.84 11.45 -11.53
CA ALA A 6 1.49 12.15 -12.63
C ALA A 6 2.05 13.52 -12.17
N GLU A 7 1.29 14.23 -11.32
CA GLU A 7 1.64 15.54 -10.80
C GLU A 7 2.82 15.49 -9.82
N ARG A 8 2.90 14.44 -8.99
CA ARG A 8 3.98 14.25 -8.00
C ARG A 8 5.13 13.39 -8.48
N GLY A 9 5.12 12.94 -9.75
CA GLY A 9 6.17 12.09 -10.32
C GLY A 9 6.27 10.70 -9.69
N TRP A 10 5.21 10.23 -9.03
CA TRP A 10 5.23 8.91 -8.39
C TRP A 10 5.30 7.79 -9.44
N PRO A 11 6.06 6.71 -9.18
CA PRO A 11 6.25 5.62 -10.15
C PRO A 11 5.00 4.74 -10.34
N VAL A 12 3.91 5.05 -9.66
CA VAL A 12 2.72 4.21 -9.51
C VAL A 12 1.53 4.88 -10.17
N ARG A 13 0.93 4.28 -11.20
CA ARG A 13 -0.15 4.94 -11.98
C ARG A 13 -1.53 4.29 -11.84
N ALA A 14 -1.63 3.10 -11.25
CA ALA A 14 -2.88 2.37 -11.13
C ALA A 14 -3.36 2.28 -9.68
N ASP A 15 -4.66 2.50 -9.44
CA ASP A 15 -5.26 2.49 -8.10
C ASP A 15 -4.99 1.20 -7.31
N HIS A 16 -4.98 0.05 -7.99
CA HIS A 16 -4.68 -1.23 -7.37
C HIS A 16 -3.22 -1.33 -6.85
N CYS A 17 -2.28 -0.60 -7.46
CA CYS A 17 -0.90 -0.55 -6.97
C CYS A 17 -0.78 0.32 -5.72
N PHE A 18 -1.51 1.44 -5.64
CA PHE A 18 -1.59 2.24 -4.41
C PHE A 18 -2.16 1.41 -3.27
N GLN A 19 -3.32 0.79 -3.48
CA GLN A 19 -3.95 -0.06 -2.48
C GLN A 19 -2.99 -1.15 -2.00
N ARG A 20 -2.27 -1.82 -2.91
CA ARG A 20 -1.29 -2.84 -2.57
C ARG A 20 -0.15 -2.31 -1.70
N ILE A 21 0.43 -1.17 -2.06
CA ILE A 21 1.55 -0.56 -1.31
C ILE A 21 1.10 -0.17 0.09
N LEU A 22 -0.06 0.49 0.21
CA LEU A 22 -0.59 0.95 1.48
C LEU A 22 -0.96 -0.23 2.39
N LEU A 23 -1.61 -1.26 1.85
CA LEU A 23 -1.93 -2.47 2.60
C LEU A 23 -0.66 -3.21 3.02
N ASP A 24 0.32 -3.39 2.12
CA ASP A 24 1.56 -4.08 2.48
C ASP A 24 2.26 -3.38 3.66
N ASN A 25 2.29 -2.04 3.66
CA ASN A 25 2.87 -1.27 4.77
C ASN A 25 2.00 -1.29 6.04
N ALA A 26 0.67 -1.35 5.92
CA ALA A 26 -0.23 -1.46 7.07
C ALA A 26 -0.13 -2.82 7.80
N PHE A 27 0.26 -3.87 7.07
CA PHE A 27 0.52 -5.22 7.60
C PHE A 27 2.01 -5.49 7.90
N GLY A 28 2.93 -4.64 7.43
CA GLY A 28 4.37 -4.85 7.58
C GLY A 28 4.91 -6.04 6.77
N GLY A 29 4.24 -6.39 5.67
CA GLY A 29 4.51 -7.58 4.88
C GLY A 29 3.56 -7.66 3.69
N VAL A 30 3.55 -8.77 2.94
CA VAL A 30 2.65 -8.88 1.79
C VAL A 30 1.22 -9.14 2.25
N TRP A 31 0.32 -8.20 1.97
CA TRP A 31 -0.98 -8.13 2.63
C TRP A 31 -1.86 -9.38 2.46
N TYR A 32 -1.76 -10.07 1.33
CA TYR A 32 -2.54 -11.29 1.07
C TYR A 32 -1.97 -12.54 1.75
N ASP A 33 -0.86 -12.43 2.47
CA ASP A 33 -0.42 -13.45 3.43
C ASP A 33 -1.15 -13.27 4.79
N PHE A 34 -1.72 -12.10 5.05
CA PHE A 34 -2.48 -11.78 6.26
C PHE A 34 -4.00 -11.83 6.03
N VAL A 35 -4.45 -11.56 4.81
CA VAL A 35 -5.86 -11.54 4.44
C VAL A 35 -6.12 -12.62 3.39
N ALA A 36 -6.71 -13.75 3.82
CA ALA A 36 -6.91 -14.93 2.99
C ALA A 36 -7.95 -14.74 1.87
N ARG A 37 -8.85 -13.75 1.98
CA ARG A 37 -9.96 -13.52 1.05
C ARG A 37 -9.87 -12.15 0.40
N ARG A 38 -10.39 -12.04 -0.83
CA ARG A 38 -10.47 -10.79 -1.58
C ARG A 38 -11.94 -10.39 -1.78
N PRO A 39 -12.27 -9.09 -1.78
CA PRO A 39 -11.36 -7.94 -1.74
C PRO A 39 -10.90 -7.58 -0.31
N ALA A 40 -9.73 -6.96 -0.19
CA ALA A 40 -9.12 -6.64 1.11
C ALA A 40 -10.04 -5.80 2.01
N TYR A 41 -10.78 -4.84 1.46
CA TYR A 41 -11.68 -3.98 2.25
C TYR A 41 -12.82 -4.74 2.94
N ALA A 42 -13.17 -5.95 2.46
CA ALA A 42 -14.25 -6.75 3.02
C ALA A 42 -13.77 -7.79 4.04
N HIS A 43 -12.45 -7.98 4.15
CA HIS A 43 -11.87 -9.12 4.86
C HIS A 43 -10.64 -8.77 5.72
N ALA A 44 -10.06 -7.59 5.55
CA ALA A 44 -9.00 -7.09 6.42
C ALA A 44 -9.59 -6.57 7.73
N ASP A 45 -8.79 -6.64 8.79
CA ASP A 45 -9.09 -6.02 10.08
C ASP A 45 -9.24 -4.49 9.94
N ASP A 46 -10.22 -3.91 10.64
CA ASP A 46 -10.54 -2.48 10.56
C ASP A 46 -9.34 -1.60 10.95
N ALA A 47 -8.51 -2.04 11.91
CA ALA A 47 -7.33 -1.28 12.29
C ALA A 47 -6.26 -1.30 11.18
N ALA A 48 -6.16 -2.39 10.42
CA ALA A 48 -5.27 -2.45 9.25
C ALA A 48 -5.77 -1.54 8.12
N LEU A 49 -7.08 -1.49 7.88
CA LEU A 49 -7.68 -0.57 6.91
C LEU A 49 -7.47 0.89 7.31
N ALA A 50 -7.69 1.24 8.58
CA ALA A 50 -7.45 2.58 9.09
C ALA A 50 -5.97 3.00 8.93
N ARG A 51 -5.01 2.11 9.23
CA ARG A 51 -3.58 2.36 8.99
C ARG A 51 -3.28 2.59 7.50
N ALA A 52 -3.87 1.79 6.62
CA ALA A 52 -3.66 1.95 5.17
C ALA A 52 -4.20 3.29 4.66
N VAL A 53 -5.35 3.74 5.17
CA VAL A 53 -5.92 5.06 4.86
C VAL A 53 -5.00 6.18 5.38
N ALA A 54 -4.58 6.11 6.64
CA ALA A 54 -3.69 7.12 7.24
C ALA A 54 -2.35 7.24 6.49
N LEU A 55 -1.78 6.13 6.02
CA LEU A 55 -0.58 6.14 5.17
C LEU A 55 -0.82 6.85 3.83
N GLY A 56 -2.00 6.65 3.24
CA GLY A 56 -2.40 7.33 2.00
C GLY A 56 -2.57 8.84 2.21
N GLU A 57 -3.21 9.25 3.30
CA GLU A 57 -3.38 10.66 3.67
C GLU A 57 -2.03 11.35 3.97
N GLN A 58 -1.13 10.70 4.70
CA GLN A 58 0.22 11.22 4.94
C GLN A 58 1.02 11.36 3.64
N ALA A 59 0.89 10.40 2.71
CA ALA A 59 1.53 10.50 1.40
C ALA A 59 0.97 11.67 0.57
N LEU A 60 -0.34 11.94 0.69
CA LEU A 60 -0.96 13.13 0.09
C LEU A 60 -0.50 14.43 0.74
N ALA A 61 -0.37 14.47 2.07
CA ALA A 61 0.14 15.61 2.80
C ALA A 61 1.63 15.89 2.51
N GLY A 62 2.37 14.89 2.02
CA GLY A 62 3.81 14.97 1.80
C GLY A 62 4.65 14.54 3.01
N ASP A 63 3.99 14.07 4.07
CA ASP A 63 4.63 13.58 5.30
C ASP A 63 5.20 12.16 5.14
N MET A 64 4.80 11.45 4.07
CA MET A 64 5.28 10.11 3.75
C MET A 64 5.68 10.01 2.28
N ASP A 65 6.85 9.43 2.02
CA ASP A 65 7.30 9.17 0.65
C ASP A 65 6.74 7.83 0.13
N LEU A 66 5.84 7.91 -0.86
CA LEU A 66 5.28 6.73 -1.51
C LEU A 66 6.35 5.88 -2.22
N THR A 67 7.46 6.48 -2.65
CA THR A 67 8.58 5.75 -3.27
C THR A 67 9.21 4.79 -2.26
N GLU A 68 9.43 5.26 -1.04
CA GLU A 68 9.93 4.44 0.06
C GLU A 68 8.93 3.35 0.47
N LEU A 69 7.64 3.68 0.57
CA LEU A 69 6.59 2.68 0.84
C LEU A 69 6.55 1.59 -0.25
N ASN A 70 6.69 1.98 -1.52
CA ASN A 70 6.75 1.05 -2.64
C ASN A 70 8.00 0.16 -2.59
N ARG A 71 9.16 0.73 -2.23
CA ARG A 71 10.41 -0.03 -2.08
C ARG A 71 10.27 -1.13 -1.02
N ARG A 72 9.65 -0.83 0.13
CA ARG A 72 9.35 -1.81 1.19
C ARG A 72 8.41 -2.92 0.70
N SER A 73 7.30 -2.53 0.05
CA SER A 73 6.35 -3.48 -0.57
C SER A 73 7.04 -4.45 -1.53
N LEU A 74 7.93 -3.96 -2.39
CA LEU A 74 8.71 -4.79 -3.31
C LEU A 74 9.73 -5.69 -2.60
N ALA A 75 10.36 -5.21 -1.52
CA ALA A 75 11.30 -6.01 -0.75
C ALA A 75 10.61 -7.22 -0.09
N TRP A 76 9.46 -7.02 0.55
CA TRP A 76 8.68 -8.13 1.12
C TRP A 76 8.28 -9.15 0.06
N ARG A 77 7.85 -8.68 -1.12
CA ARG A 77 7.47 -9.57 -2.25
C ARG A 77 8.62 -10.42 -2.75
N ARG A 78 9.83 -9.84 -2.84
CA ARG A 78 11.04 -10.57 -3.25
C ARG A 78 11.50 -11.57 -2.19
N ALA A 79 11.26 -11.27 -0.92
CA ALA A 79 11.61 -12.15 0.20
C ALA A 79 10.60 -13.28 0.43
N ARG A 80 9.45 -13.30 -0.28
CA ARG A 80 8.48 -14.40 -0.15
C ARG A 80 9.08 -15.70 -0.70
N PRO A 81 9.12 -16.78 0.09
CA PRO A 81 9.44 -18.10 -0.43
C PRO A 81 8.45 -18.47 -1.53
N SER A 82 8.96 -19.02 -2.63
CA SER A 82 8.19 -19.58 -3.74
C SER A 82 7.55 -20.91 -3.38
#